data_AF-A0A7R9J3R1-F1
#
_entry.id   AF-A0A7R9J3R1-F1
#
_cell.length_a   1.000
_cell.length_b   1.000
_cell.length_c   1.000
_cell.angle_alpha   90.00
_cell.angle_beta   90.00
_cell.angle_gamma   90.00
#
_symmetry.space_group_name_H-M   'P 1'
#
loop_
_entity.id
_entity.type
_entity.pdbx_description
1 polymer ?
#
loop_
_entity_poly.entity_id
_entity_poly.type
_entity_poly.pdbx_seq_one_letter_code
_entity_poly.pdbx_strand_id
1 'polypeptide(L)'
;MKENRIDVAADGMLKMEFSSQKIDVFWMKRKEEYPELAREALRLLVQFTTSYLCFQDTLGHLKPRSSEGTQAEAVVGVIRRLIPTRAHEFNITVNMSKGPPGKDTFQVLKLANEDQVAITGTSGVAAAWGFHHYLKYHCLCHVSWEADQLNLPAVLPAANITVTSADRFRYYQNVCTSSYSFTWWNWTRWEREIDWMALNGINLALATVGQEAIWERVYVQLNLTSDDINNHFTGPAFLAWGRMGNIRGWAGPLSPSWHNHTLILQRRILTRMRELGIVPILPAFAGHVPRAFQNPYLIEPTEPLFRQVGNLFMEQVIAEFGTDHVYNCDTFNEMVPSSGELDYLSAVGHATFQAMIDIDPTAIWVKQSWEFLHSPFWTIKRVKSFLTSVPILANALVELSSTAEDGEIEVRISGRMLVLDLQSEQYEQYTTYSSYFGQPFIWCMLHNFGGTLGLFGSMSIINQKVFVARALPNGTLVGTGLTPEGINQNYVIYDLMTEMSWRTEPTNLTQWVSAYATRRYGEENDDSNQAWDLLKLNTVVQLYLYLAGRNPTQEMDIVHLLTSELDNSNILLWLYVIVDRQYYMFDKKMLCNLL
;
A
#
# COMPACT_ATOMS: atom_id res chain seq x y z
N MET A 1 -31.95 -22.76 -17.77
CA MET A 1 -32.40 -21.36 -17.54
C MET A 1 -33.91 -21.16 -17.66
N LYS A 2 -34.57 -21.65 -18.73
CA LYS A 2 -36.04 -21.54 -18.88
C LYS A 2 -36.82 -22.21 -17.74
N GLU A 3 -36.39 -23.39 -17.30
CA GLU A 3 -37.03 -24.13 -16.18
C GLU A 3 -36.89 -23.38 -14.85
N ASN A 4 -35.68 -22.95 -14.48
CA ASN A 4 -35.48 -22.15 -13.25
C ASN A 4 -36.30 -20.84 -13.24
N ARG A 5 -36.54 -20.22 -14.40
CA ARG A 5 -37.40 -19.02 -14.49
C ARG A 5 -38.87 -19.36 -14.21
N ILE A 6 -39.32 -20.55 -14.62
CA ILE A 6 -40.67 -21.04 -14.36
C ILE A 6 -40.82 -21.37 -12.87
N ASP A 7 -39.82 -22.01 -12.26
CA ASP A 7 -39.84 -22.36 -10.84
C ASP A 7 -39.90 -21.13 -9.92
N VAL A 8 -39.03 -20.13 -10.15
CA VAL A 8 -39.03 -18.88 -9.37
C VAL A 8 -40.32 -18.09 -9.59
N ALA A 9 -40.88 -18.11 -10.80
CA ALA A 9 -42.13 -17.42 -11.10
C ALA A 9 -43.37 -18.14 -10.54
N ALA A 10 -43.27 -19.41 -10.18
CA ALA A 10 -44.37 -20.19 -9.59
C ALA A 10 -44.36 -20.18 -8.06
N ASP A 11 -43.22 -19.90 -7.42
CA ASP A 11 -43.07 -19.88 -5.97
C ASP A 11 -43.62 -18.57 -5.33
N GLY A 12 -44.70 -18.71 -4.56
CA GLY A 12 -45.36 -17.59 -3.89
C GLY A 12 -44.56 -16.96 -2.76
N MET A 13 -43.68 -17.73 -2.11
CA MET A 13 -42.85 -17.27 -0.99
C MET A 13 -41.66 -16.44 -1.53
N LEU A 14 -41.04 -16.92 -2.61
CA LEU A 14 -40.00 -16.20 -3.35
C LEU A 14 -40.51 -14.86 -3.89
N LYS A 15 -41.74 -14.82 -4.43
CA LYS A 15 -42.37 -13.57 -4.87
C LYS A 15 -42.56 -12.56 -3.74
N MET A 16 -42.92 -13.03 -2.56
CA MET A 16 -43.12 -12.15 -1.40
C MET A 16 -41.78 -11.57 -0.94
N GLU A 17 -40.73 -12.40 -0.85
CA GLU A 17 -39.37 -11.95 -0.51
C GLU A 17 -38.78 -10.99 -1.55
N PHE A 18 -38.98 -11.28 -2.84
CA PHE A 18 -38.57 -10.41 -3.94
C PHE A 18 -39.22 -9.02 -3.83
N SER A 19 -40.47 -8.97 -3.37
CA SER A 19 -41.23 -7.73 -3.23
C SER A 19 -40.91 -6.96 -1.94
N SER A 20 -40.37 -7.63 -0.93
CA SER A 20 -40.10 -7.04 0.39
C SER A 20 -38.62 -6.68 0.65
N GLN A 21 -37.71 -7.09 -0.23
CA GLN A 21 -36.26 -6.87 -0.09
C GLN A 21 -35.72 -6.02 -1.25
N LYS A 22 -34.53 -5.43 -1.07
CA LYS A 22 -33.82 -4.85 -2.20
C LYS A 22 -33.44 -5.96 -3.19
N ILE A 23 -33.56 -5.66 -4.47
CA ILE A 23 -33.51 -6.66 -5.55
C ILE A 23 -32.14 -7.35 -5.65
N ASP A 24 -31.06 -6.65 -5.33
CA ASP A 24 -29.69 -7.17 -5.24
C ASP A 24 -29.51 -8.13 -4.05
N VAL A 25 -30.02 -7.78 -2.88
CA VAL A 25 -29.99 -8.62 -1.66
C VAL A 25 -30.76 -9.92 -1.87
N PHE A 26 -31.91 -9.84 -2.54
CA PHE A 26 -32.70 -11.01 -2.92
C PHE A 26 -31.88 -12.00 -3.75
N TRP A 27 -31.24 -11.53 -4.82
CA TRP A 27 -30.47 -12.42 -5.70
C TRP A 27 -29.16 -12.92 -5.07
N MET A 28 -28.52 -12.16 -4.18
CA MET A 28 -27.33 -12.63 -3.45
C MET A 28 -27.62 -13.84 -2.56
N LYS A 29 -28.76 -13.83 -1.83
CA LYS A 29 -29.15 -14.95 -0.95
C LYS A 29 -29.49 -16.22 -1.72
N ARG A 30 -29.94 -16.10 -2.96
CA ARG A 30 -30.37 -17.20 -3.82
C ARG A 30 -29.26 -17.73 -4.72
N LYS A 31 -28.01 -17.30 -4.49
CA LYS A 31 -26.85 -17.69 -5.30
C LYS A 31 -26.50 -19.17 -5.18
N GLU A 32 -26.80 -19.82 -4.05
CA GLU A 32 -26.59 -21.27 -3.88
C GLU A 32 -27.73 -22.10 -4.50
N GLU A 33 -28.97 -21.61 -4.42
CA GLU A 33 -30.17 -22.31 -4.91
C GLU A 33 -30.37 -22.13 -6.43
N TYR A 34 -30.08 -20.95 -6.98
CA TYR A 34 -30.25 -20.59 -8.38
C TYR A 34 -29.01 -19.88 -8.95
N PRO A 35 -27.84 -20.54 -8.97
CA PRO A 35 -26.54 -19.90 -9.24
C PRO A 35 -26.49 -19.16 -10.57
N GLU A 36 -26.99 -19.76 -11.65
CA GLU A 36 -26.99 -19.17 -12.99
C GLU A 36 -27.96 -17.99 -13.13
N LEU A 37 -29.15 -18.10 -12.51
CA LEU A 37 -30.19 -17.07 -12.61
C LEU A 37 -29.86 -15.85 -11.72
N ALA A 38 -29.35 -16.12 -10.51
CA ALA A 38 -28.86 -15.09 -9.59
C ALA A 38 -27.66 -14.34 -10.18
N ARG A 39 -26.73 -15.05 -10.85
CA ARG A 39 -25.59 -14.42 -11.52
C ARG A 39 -26.04 -13.46 -12.62
N GLU A 40 -26.95 -13.90 -13.50
CA GLU A 40 -27.44 -13.07 -14.60
C GLU A 40 -28.30 -11.89 -14.11
N ALA A 41 -29.11 -12.10 -13.07
CA ALA A 41 -29.89 -11.03 -12.47
C ALA A 41 -29.00 -9.99 -11.77
N LEU A 42 -28.01 -10.42 -10.96
CA LEU A 42 -27.07 -9.50 -10.30
C LEU A 42 -26.21 -8.71 -11.31
N ARG A 43 -25.83 -9.36 -12.43
CA ARG A 43 -25.12 -8.71 -13.55
C ARG A 43 -25.90 -7.54 -14.13
N LEU A 44 -27.22 -7.66 -14.28
CA LEU A 44 -28.08 -6.61 -14.83
C LEU A 44 -28.45 -5.54 -13.79
N LEU A 45 -28.70 -5.97 -12.55
CA LEU A 45 -29.28 -5.13 -11.50
C LEU A 45 -28.24 -4.32 -10.74
N VAL A 46 -26.99 -4.76 -10.73
CA VAL A 46 -25.93 -4.05 -10.05
C VAL A 46 -24.80 -3.83 -11.04
N GLN A 47 -24.88 -2.70 -11.75
CA GLN A 47 -23.76 -2.14 -12.52
C GLN A 47 -22.49 -1.93 -11.67
N PHE A 48 -22.62 -1.97 -10.33
CA PHE A 48 -21.54 -2.00 -9.35
C PHE A 48 -21.14 -3.42 -8.85
N THR A 49 -21.92 -4.50 -9.02
CA THR A 49 -21.48 -5.86 -8.57
C THR A 49 -20.48 -6.50 -9.51
N THR A 50 -20.37 -6.02 -10.75
CA THR A 50 -19.28 -6.40 -11.63
C THR A 50 -17.93 -6.09 -10.99
N SER A 51 -17.80 -5.02 -10.19
CA SER A 51 -16.56 -4.74 -9.46
C SER A 51 -16.36 -5.65 -8.24
N TYR A 52 -17.40 -6.00 -7.47
CA TYR A 52 -17.24 -6.88 -6.31
C TYR A 52 -16.95 -8.34 -6.69
N LEU A 53 -17.70 -8.93 -7.63
CA LEU A 53 -17.45 -10.30 -8.08
C LEU A 53 -16.10 -10.41 -8.80
N CYS A 54 -15.79 -9.46 -9.69
CA CYS A 54 -14.49 -9.42 -10.35
C CYS A 54 -13.35 -9.10 -9.37
N PHE A 55 -13.57 -8.29 -8.34
CA PHE A 55 -12.62 -8.10 -7.23
C PHE A 55 -12.38 -9.42 -6.49
N GLN A 56 -13.42 -10.20 -6.17
CA GLN A 56 -13.25 -11.49 -5.49
C GLN A 56 -12.51 -12.51 -6.35
N ASP A 57 -12.78 -12.51 -7.66
CA ASP A 57 -12.12 -13.38 -8.63
C ASP A 57 -10.66 -12.95 -8.93
N THR A 58 -10.29 -11.71 -8.59
CA THR A 58 -8.94 -11.14 -8.77
C THR A 58 -8.16 -11.08 -7.48
N LEU A 59 -8.41 -10.08 -6.65
CA LEU A 59 -7.65 -9.73 -5.45
C LEU A 59 -8.27 -10.35 -4.19
N GLY A 60 -9.47 -10.92 -4.26
CA GLY A 60 -10.17 -11.50 -3.12
C GLY A 60 -9.45 -12.68 -2.47
N HIS A 61 -8.60 -13.37 -3.24
CA HIS A 61 -7.76 -14.44 -2.72
C HIS A 61 -6.56 -13.93 -1.88
N LEU A 62 -6.21 -12.64 -1.98
CA LEU A 62 -5.23 -12.00 -1.11
C LEU A 62 -5.87 -11.75 0.26
N LYS A 63 -5.73 -12.71 1.16
CA LYS A 63 -6.31 -12.71 2.50
C LYS A 63 -5.46 -13.55 3.47
N PRO A 64 -5.65 -13.40 4.79
CA PRO A 64 -4.96 -14.25 5.78
C PRO A 64 -5.19 -15.74 5.50
N ARG A 65 -4.12 -16.54 5.61
CA ARG A 65 -4.15 -18.00 5.48
C ARG A 65 -4.06 -18.73 6.81
N SER A 66 -3.56 -18.04 7.85
CA SER A 66 -3.45 -18.56 9.21
C SER A 66 -4.83 -18.78 9.82
N SER A 67 -4.96 -19.79 10.67
CA SER A 67 -6.21 -20.06 11.38
C SER A 67 -6.64 -18.88 12.27
N GLU A 68 -7.94 -18.79 12.59
CA GLU A 68 -8.46 -17.78 13.50
C GLU A 68 -7.76 -17.82 14.87
N GLY A 69 -7.49 -19.02 15.40
CA GLY A 69 -6.77 -19.22 16.66
C GLY A 69 -5.33 -18.69 16.61
N THR A 70 -4.59 -19.04 15.55
CA THR A 70 -3.20 -18.55 15.34
C THR A 70 -3.17 -17.02 15.27
N GLN A 71 -4.11 -16.41 14.56
CA GLN A 71 -4.21 -14.96 14.45
C GLN A 71 -4.54 -14.31 15.81
N ALA A 72 -5.48 -14.88 16.57
CA ALA A 72 -5.82 -14.37 17.90
C ALA A 72 -4.61 -14.45 18.86
N GLU A 73 -3.89 -15.57 18.88
CA GLU A 73 -2.68 -15.75 19.68
C GLU A 73 -1.57 -14.75 19.31
N ALA A 74 -1.38 -14.49 18.02
CA ALA A 74 -0.41 -13.52 17.53
C ALA A 74 -0.72 -12.11 18.05
N VAL A 75 -2.00 -11.71 18.05
CA VAL A 75 -2.47 -10.42 18.59
C VAL A 75 -2.29 -10.37 20.11
N VAL A 76 -2.57 -11.45 20.84
CA VAL A 76 -2.26 -11.53 22.28
C VAL A 76 -0.75 -11.33 22.51
N GLY A 77 0.10 -11.85 21.62
CA GLY A 77 1.54 -11.56 21.62
C GLY A 77 1.87 -10.07 21.47
N VAL A 78 1.20 -9.36 20.55
CA VAL A 78 1.35 -7.89 20.37
C VAL A 78 0.98 -7.17 21.66
N ILE A 79 -0.18 -7.50 22.25
CA ILE A 79 -0.67 -6.87 23.47
C ILE A 79 0.28 -7.12 24.65
N ARG A 80 0.81 -8.34 24.79
CA ARG A 80 1.80 -8.66 25.84
C ARG A 80 3.10 -7.89 25.68
N ARG A 81 3.56 -7.63 24.45
CA ARG A 81 4.77 -6.81 24.23
C ARG A 81 4.51 -5.33 24.54
N LEU A 82 3.31 -4.83 24.25
CA LEU A 82 2.97 -3.41 24.46
C LEU A 82 2.64 -3.09 25.92
N ILE A 83 1.83 -3.92 26.59
CA ILE A 83 1.31 -3.70 27.95
C ILE A 83 1.36 -4.98 28.79
N PRO A 84 2.55 -5.53 29.07
CA PRO A 84 2.73 -6.88 29.64
C PRO A 84 1.94 -7.15 30.92
N THR A 85 1.87 -6.17 31.82
CA THR A 85 1.18 -6.30 33.12
C THR A 85 -0.34 -6.27 32.99
N ARG A 86 -0.87 -5.69 31.91
CA ARG A 86 -2.31 -5.46 31.69
C ARG A 86 -2.89 -6.25 30.52
N ALA A 87 -2.08 -7.07 29.84
CA ALA A 87 -2.51 -7.85 28.70
C ALA A 87 -3.68 -8.82 29.02
N HIS A 88 -3.79 -9.26 30.28
CA HIS A 88 -4.86 -10.15 30.75
C HIS A 88 -6.25 -9.48 30.80
N GLU A 89 -6.31 -8.14 30.70
CA GLU A 89 -7.55 -7.37 30.64
C GLU A 89 -8.18 -7.37 29.23
N PHE A 90 -7.53 -7.99 28.24
CA PHE A 90 -8.00 -8.03 26.85
C PHE A 90 -8.25 -9.47 26.40
N ASN A 91 -9.49 -9.74 25.98
CA ASN A 91 -9.87 -11.03 25.39
C ASN A 91 -10.02 -10.88 23.87
N ILE A 92 -9.20 -11.62 23.12
CA ILE A 92 -9.10 -11.49 21.67
C ILE A 92 -9.75 -12.67 20.97
N THR A 93 -10.60 -12.37 19.99
CA THR A 93 -11.21 -13.35 19.10
C THR A 93 -11.02 -12.91 17.66
N VAL A 94 -10.73 -13.86 16.76
CA VAL A 94 -10.78 -13.64 15.32
C VAL A 94 -11.95 -14.42 14.76
N ASN A 95 -12.77 -13.79 13.93
CA ASN A 95 -13.87 -14.42 13.21
C ASN A 95 -13.89 -13.91 11.77
N MET A 96 -13.32 -14.70 10.86
CA MET A 96 -13.14 -14.36 9.45
C MET A 96 -14.45 -14.28 8.66
N SER A 97 -15.56 -14.77 9.21
CA SER A 97 -16.89 -14.71 8.61
C SER A 97 -17.69 -13.46 9.01
N LYS A 98 -17.17 -12.66 9.94
CA LYS A 98 -17.84 -11.45 10.44
C LYS A 98 -17.63 -10.27 9.48
N GLY A 99 -18.55 -9.30 9.52
CA GLY A 99 -18.44 -8.05 8.78
C GLY A 99 -18.73 -8.17 7.27
N PRO A 100 -18.67 -7.05 6.53
CA PRO A 100 -18.88 -7.06 5.09
C PRO A 100 -17.75 -7.81 4.38
N PRO A 101 -18.05 -8.65 3.38
CA PRO A 101 -17.03 -9.32 2.61
C PRO A 101 -16.02 -8.35 1.99
N GLY A 102 -14.73 -8.68 2.07
CA GLY A 102 -13.69 -7.84 1.50
C GLY A 102 -13.25 -6.67 2.39
N LYS A 103 -13.94 -6.36 3.50
CA LYS A 103 -13.61 -5.23 4.38
C LYS A 103 -13.27 -5.74 5.76
N ASP A 104 -12.16 -5.29 6.31
CA ASP A 104 -11.80 -5.67 7.66
C ASP A 104 -12.70 -4.95 8.66
N THR A 105 -13.23 -5.69 9.62
CA THR A 105 -14.10 -5.16 10.68
C THR A 105 -13.56 -5.58 12.03
N PHE A 106 -13.62 -4.68 12.99
CA PHE A 106 -13.45 -5.04 14.40
C PHE A 106 -14.66 -4.60 15.22
N GLN A 107 -14.86 -5.27 16.34
CA GLN A 107 -15.77 -4.89 17.40
C GLN A 107 -15.00 -4.86 18.72
N VAL A 108 -15.19 -3.80 19.51
CA VAL A 108 -14.71 -3.73 20.90
C VAL A 108 -15.93 -3.60 21.80
N LEU A 109 -16.02 -4.48 22.78
CA LEU A 109 -17.06 -4.50 23.80
C LEU A 109 -16.41 -4.54 25.19
N LYS A 110 -16.76 -3.57 26.03
CA LYS A 110 -16.41 -3.51 27.44
C LYS A 110 -17.62 -3.01 28.20
N LEU A 111 -18.30 -3.91 28.92
CA LEU A 111 -19.39 -3.50 29.81
C LEU A 111 -18.83 -2.83 31.07
N ALA A 112 -19.64 -1.96 31.69
CA ALA A 112 -19.22 -1.19 32.86
C ALA A 112 -18.82 -2.06 34.06
N ASN A 113 -19.46 -3.24 34.21
CA ASN A 113 -19.27 -4.15 35.33
C ASN A 113 -18.33 -5.34 35.02
N GLU A 114 -17.73 -5.36 33.84
CA GLU A 114 -16.77 -6.40 33.46
C GLU A 114 -15.34 -5.91 33.69
N ASP A 115 -14.41 -6.82 33.91
CA ASP A 115 -12.98 -6.46 34.06
C ASP A 115 -12.22 -6.55 32.72
N GLN A 116 -12.78 -7.24 31.73
CA GLN A 116 -12.12 -7.49 30.45
C GLN A 116 -12.76 -6.75 29.28
N VAL A 117 -11.91 -6.28 28.36
CA VAL A 117 -12.29 -5.74 27.06
C VAL A 117 -12.29 -6.88 26.05
N ALA A 118 -13.46 -7.22 25.51
CA ALA A 118 -13.59 -8.21 24.45
C ALA A 118 -13.39 -7.54 23.08
N ILE A 119 -12.46 -8.06 22.27
CA ILE A 119 -12.16 -7.55 20.93
C ILE A 119 -12.32 -8.68 19.92
N THR A 120 -13.19 -8.47 18.93
CA THR A 120 -13.36 -9.41 17.81
C THR A 120 -12.96 -8.75 16.51
N GLY A 121 -12.00 -9.31 15.78
CA GLY A 121 -11.61 -8.86 14.44
C GLY A 121 -11.92 -9.87 13.34
N THR A 122 -12.09 -9.42 12.10
CA THR A 122 -12.17 -10.30 10.91
C THR A 122 -10.85 -10.94 10.52
N SER A 123 -9.75 -10.40 11.05
CA SER A 123 -8.38 -10.86 10.92
C SER A 123 -7.60 -10.50 12.18
N GLY A 124 -6.40 -11.05 12.36
CA GLY A 124 -5.49 -10.63 13.44
C GLY A 124 -5.16 -9.14 13.35
N VAL A 125 -4.90 -8.63 12.15
CA VAL A 125 -4.73 -7.20 11.87
C VAL A 125 -5.94 -6.39 12.33
N ALA A 126 -7.16 -6.82 11.99
CA ALA A 126 -8.37 -6.11 12.41
C ALA A 126 -8.53 -6.10 13.95
N ALA A 127 -8.20 -7.21 14.62
CA ALA A 127 -8.26 -7.28 16.08
C ALA A 127 -7.18 -6.40 16.75
N ALA A 128 -5.95 -6.40 16.25
CA ALA A 128 -4.88 -5.52 16.73
C ALA A 128 -5.22 -4.03 16.50
N TRP A 129 -5.81 -3.71 15.35
CA TRP A 129 -6.32 -2.38 15.06
C TRP A 129 -7.45 -1.98 16.02
N GLY A 130 -8.39 -2.88 16.32
CA GLY A 130 -9.43 -2.64 17.32
C GLY A 130 -8.89 -2.36 18.72
N PHE A 131 -7.86 -3.09 19.13
CA PHE A 131 -7.12 -2.83 20.36
C PHE A 131 -6.47 -1.44 20.34
N HIS A 132 -5.75 -1.08 19.28
CA HIS A 132 -5.13 0.24 19.16
C HIS A 132 -6.18 1.36 19.14
N HIS A 133 -7.29 1.18 18.44
CA HIS A 133 -8.39 2.13 18.41
C HIS A 133 -8.97 2.35 19.81
N TYR A 134 -9.16 1.28 20.59
CA TYR A 134 -9.61 1.40 21.99
C TYR A 134 -8.61 2.17 22.85
N LEU A 135 -7.31 1.84 22.74
CA LEU A 135 -6.27 2.57 23.44
C LEU A 135 -6.28 4.07 23.10
N LYS A 136 -6.40 4.41 21.81
CA LYS A 136 -6.37 5.78 21.30
C LYS A 136 -7.58 6.61 21.72
N TYR A 137 -8.79 6.08 21.54
CA TYR A 137 -10.02 6.86 21.71
C TYR A 137 -10.69 6.71 23.08
N HIS A 138 -10.35 5.67 23.85
CA HIS A 138 -10.92 5.46 25.18
C HIS A 138 -9.87 5.58 26.29
N CYS A 139 -8.61 5.22 26.06
CA CYS A 139 -7.58 5.22 27.11
C CYS A 139 -6.58 6.39 27.02
N LEU A 140 -6.78 7.34 26.09
CA LEU A 140 -5.86 8.45 25.82
C LEU A 140 -4.41 8.01 25.55
N CYS A 141 -4.21 6.81 25.03
CA CYS A 141 -2.88 6.26 24.75
C CYS A 141 -2.41 6.58 23.33
N HIS A 142 -1.10 6.49 23.10
CA HIS A 142 -0.46 6.72 21.81
C HIS A 142 0.68 5.74 21.58
N VAL A 143 0.82 5.27 20.34
CA VAL A 143 1.90 4.38 19.90
C VAL A 143 2.53 4.96 18.64
N SER A 144 3.84 5.19 18.64
CA SER A 144 4.58 5.67 17.46
C SER A 144 5.90 4.92 17.27
N TRP A 145 6.73 5.33 16.30
CA TRP A 145 8.04 4.70 16.10
C TRP A 145 9.05 5.05 17.19
N GLU A 146 8.95 6.24 17.80
CA GLU A 146 9.95 6.75 18.75
C GLU A 146 9.44 6.80 20.19
N ALA A 147 8.15 7.01 20.41
CA ALA A 147 7.60 7.16 21.74
C ALA A 147 6.20 6.55 21.85
N ASP A 148 5.99 5.85 22.95
CA ASP A 148 4.71 5.28 23.34
C ASP A 148 4.24 5.95 24.64
N GLN A 149 2.98 6.37 24.67
CA GLN A 149 2.29 6.86 25.86
C GLN A 149 1.21 5.84 26.20
N LEU A 150 1.50 4.98 27.19
CA LEU A 150 0.69 3.81 27.55
C LEU A 150 0.27 3.84 29.04
N ASN A 151 0.01 5.03 29.57
CA ASN A 151 -0.56 5.21 30.89
C ASN A 151 -2.08 4.94 30.86
N LEU A 152 -2.45 3.66 30.80
CA LEU A 152 -3.85 3.26 30.75
C LEU A 152 -4.57 3.64 32.06
N PRO A 153 -5.85 4.08 32.02
CA PRO A 153 -6.66 4.32 33.20
C PRO A 153 -6.73 3.10 34.12
N ALA A 154 -6.73 3.31 35.45
CA ALA A 154 -6.80 2.21 36.42
C ALA A 154 -8.00 1.28 36.17
N VAL A 155 -9.14 1.86 35.77
CA VAL A 155 -10.32 1.12 35.32
C VAL A 155 -10.50 1.39 33.81
N LEU A 156 -10.49 0.33 33.01
CA LEU A 156 -10.67 0.42 31.57
C LEU A 156 -12.07 0.93 31.21
N PRO A 157 -12.19 2.03 30.43
CA PRO A 157 -13.47 2.65 30.11
C PRO A 157 -14.43 1.73 29.34
N ALA A 158 -15.72 1.86 29.58
CA ALA A 158 -16.73 1.15 28.83
C ALA A 158 -16.70 1.53 27.33
N ALA A 159 -16.97 0.56 26.47
CA ALA A 159 -17.01 0.75 25.03
C ALA A 159 -17.95 -0.25 24.36
N ASN A 160 -18.63 0.18 23.31
CA ASN A 160 -19.37 -0.68 22.40
C ASN A 160 -19.23 -0.08 21.00
N ILE A 161 -18.16 -0.46 20.31
CA ILE A 161 -17.79 0.12 19.01
C ILE A 161 -17.65 -1.00 17.99
N THR A 162 -18.10 -0.73 16.77
CA THR A 162 -17.83 -1.56 15.60
C THR A 162 -17.36 -0.65 14.49
N VAL A 163 -16.17 -0.92 13.95
CA VAL A 163 -15.58 -0.12 12.87
C VAL A 163 -15.21 -1.06 11.74
N THR A 164 -15.53 -0.63 10.52
CA THR A 164 -15.21 -1.36 9.28
C THR A 164 -14.33 -0.50 8.41
N SER A 165 -13.29 -1.09 7.81
CA SER A 165 -12.42 -0.39 6.87
C SER A 165 -13.22 0.11 5.67
N ALA A 166 -12.87 1.29 5.17
CA ALA A 166 -13.45 1.82 3.95
C ALA A 166 -12.99 1.01 2.73
N ASP A 167 -11.71 0.63 2.71
CA ASP A 167 -11.06 -0.08 1.61
C ASP A 167 -10.60 -1.50 1.99
N ARG A 168 -10.20 -2.28 0.98
CA ARG A 168 -9.67 -3.63 1.15
C ARG A 168 -8.27 -3.61 1.75
N PHE A 169 -7.36 -2.85 1.14
CA PHE A 169 -5.94 -2.90 1.46
C PHE A 169 -5.49 -1.64 2.19
N ARG A 170 -4.64 -1.84 3.19
CA ARG A 170 -3.82 -0.79 3.78
C ARG A 170 -2.37 -1.19 3.56
N TYR A 171 -1.74 -0.55 2.59
CA TYR A 171 -0.41 -0.88 2.11
C TYR A 171 0.68 -0.16 2.91
N TYR A 172 1.83 -0.80 3.11
CA TYR A 172 3.00 -0.14 3.69
C TYR A 172 4.32 -0.53 3.00
N GLN A 173 5.18 0.48 2.94
CA GLN A 173 6.61 0.55 2.62
C GLN A 173 6.89 1.05 1.20
N ASN A 174 7.97 1.80 1.06
CA ASN A 174 8.63 2.05 -0.22
C ASN A 174 9.76 1.03 -0.37
N VAL A 175 10.14 0.70 -1.60
CA VAL A 175 11.36 -0.06 -1.87
C VAL A 175 12.59 0.64 -1.27
N CYS A 176 12.61 1.98 -1.29
CA CYS A 176 13.64 2.82 -0.68
C CYS A 176 13.73 2.68 0.86
N THR A 177 12.61 2.40 1.56
CA THR A 177 12.61 2.27 3.03
C THR A 177 13.52 1.16 3.52
N SER A 178 13.68 0.12 2.69
CA SER A 178 14.61 -0.98 2.96
C SER A 178 16.06 -0.51 3.13
N SER A 179 16.46 0.56 2.44
CA SER A 179 17.82 1.11 2.46
C SER A 179 17.97 2.30 3.42
N TYR A 180 17.01 3.23 3.40
CA TYR A 180 17.09 4.43 4.24
C TYR A 180 16.72 4.21 5.70
N SER A 181 15.98 3.14 6.03
CA SER A 181 15.55 2.89 7.41
C SER A 181 15.87 1.48 7.90
N PHE A 182 15.62 0.46 7.08
CA PHE A 182 15.63 -0.93 7.58
C PHE A 182 16.98 -1.65 7.49
N THR A 183 17.96 -1.10 6.77
CA THR A 183 19.24 -1.77 6.44
C THR A 183 19.90 -2.47 7.62
N TRP A 184 19.89 -1.83 8.79
CA TRP A 184 20.61 -2.31 9.97
C TRP A 184 19.69 -2.90 11.04
N TRP A 185 18.42 -3.16 10.71
CA TRP A 185 17.47 -3.68 11.67
C TRP A 185 17.70 -5.15 11.96
N ASN A 186 17.67 -5.48 13.24
CA ASN A 186 17.58 -6.85 13.72
C ASN A 186 16.10 -7.27 13.90
N TRP A 187 15.91 -8.50 14.39
CA TRP A 187 14.57 -9.02 14.66
C TRP A 187 13.78 -8.16 15.66
N THR A 188 14.39 -7.66 16.72
CA THR A 188 13.68 -6.88 17.74
C THR A 188 13.05 -5.62 17.16
N ARG A 189 13.77 -4.90 16.28
CA ARG A 189 13.20 -3.71 15.62
C ARG A 189 12.13 -4.08 14.59
N TRP A 190 12.32 -5.16 13.84
CA TRP A 190 11.31 -5.68 12.90
C TRP A 190 10.04 -6.15 13.59
N GLU A 191 10.16 -6.84 14.73
CA GLU A 191 9.02 -7.26 15.55
C GLU A 191 8.20 -6.05 16.00
N ARG A 192 8.86 -4.99 16.47
CA ARG A 192 8.18 -3.74 16.84
C ARG A 192 7.53 -3.03 15.65
N GLU A 193 8.12 -3.13 14.45
CA GLU A 193 7.52 -2.58 13.22
C GLU A 193 6.27 -3.35 12.82
N ILE A 194 6.32 -4.68 12.83
CA ILE A 194 5.18 -5.51 12.44
C ILE A 194 4.03 -5.37 13.45
N ASP A 195 4.35 -5.21 14.74
CA ASP A 195 3.35 -4.84 15.74
C ASP A 195 2.70 -3.48 15.42
N TRP A 196 3.51 -2.46 15.08
CA TRP A 196 3.00 -1.14 14.66
C TRP A 196 2.13 -1.22 13.40
N MET A 197 2.53 -2.03 12.41
CA MET A 197 1.76 -2.30 11.20
C MET A 197 0.38 -2.86 11.55
N ALA A 198 0.32 -3.90 12.39
CA ALA A 198 -0.95 -4.51 12.80
C ALA A 198 -1.83 -3.55 13.62
N LEU A 199 -1.26 -2.79 14.55
CA LEU A 199 -1.97 -1.76 15.33
C LEU A 199 -2.56 -0.65 14.44
N ASN A 200 -1.93 -0.35 13.29
CA ASN A 200 -2.42 0.63 12.32
C ASN A 200 -3.24 0.01 11.18
N GLY A 201 -3.62 -1.27 11.29
CA GLY A 201 -4.48 -1.94 10.33
C GLY A 201 -3.80 -2.29 9.00
N ILE A 202 -2.48 -2.19 8.87
CA ILE A 202 -1.73 -2.57 7.65
C ILE A 202 -1.90 -4.07 7.42
N ASN A 203 -2.45 -4.45 6.25
CA ASN A 203 -2.67 -5.86 5.88
C ASN A 203 -1.95 -6.27 4.59
N LEU A 204 -1.22 -5.37 3.95
CA LEU A 204 -0.44 -5.64 2.75
C LEU A 204 0.89 -4.88 2.85
N ALA A 205 2.03 -5.54 2.76
CA ALA A 205 3.31 -4.84 2.89
C ALA A 205 4.47 -5.57 2.20
N LEU A 206 5.48 -4.81 1.77
CA LEU A 206 6.70 -5.38 1.20
C LEU A 206 7.45 -6.26 2.21
N ALA A 207 7.97 -7.38 1.73
CA ALA A 207 8.82 -8.29 2.49
C ALA A 207 9.97 -8.76 1.59
N THR A 208 10.99 -7.92 1.42
CA THR A 208 12.04 -8.10 0.43
C THR A 208 13.43 -8.37 1.04
N VAL A 209 13.51 -8.57 2.36
CA VAL A 209 14.76 -8.81 3.08
C VAL A 209 15.37 -10.14 2.61
N GLY A 210 16.68 -10.14 2.35
CA GLY A 210 17.43 -11.35 2.01
C GLY A 210 17.28 -11.85 0.57
N GLN A 211 16.61 -11.10 -0.32
CA GLN A 211 16.45 -11.52 -1.72
C GLN A 211 17.78 -11.70 -2.46
N GLU A 212 18.86 -11.02 -2.04
CA GLU A 212 20.19 -11.19 -2.64
C GLU A 212 20.72 -12.61 -2.41
N ALA A 213 20.38 -13.26 -1.30
CA ALA A 213 20.75 -14.67 -1.08
C ALA A 213 19.98 -15.63 -2.00
N ILE A 214 18.79 -15.24 -2.44
CA ILE A 214 18.02 -15.99 -3.45
C ILE A 214 18.66 -15.80 -4.82
N TRP A 215 18.98 -14.55 -5.17
CA TRP A 215 19.69 -14.23 -6.41
C TRP A 215 21.05 -14.92 -6.51
N GLU A 216 21.82 -14.99 -5.42
CA GLU A 216 23.09 -15.74 -5.37
C GLU A 216 22.89 -17.20 -5.81
N ARG A 217 21.85 -17.88 -5.28
CA ARG A 217 21.53 -19.27 -5.67
C ARG A 217 21.18 -19.38 -7.15
N VAL A 218 20.36 -18.46 -7.66
CA VAL A 218 19.97 -18.43 -9.08
C VAL A 218 21.20 -18.24 -9.97
N TYR A 219 22.05 -17.26 -9.65
CA TYR A 219 23.25 -16.97 -10.45
C TYR A 219 24.26 -18.12 -10.41
N VAL A 220 24.43 -18.80 -9.27
CA VAL A 220 25.26 -20.01 -9.19
C VAL A 220 24.69 -21.13 -10.09
N GLN A 221 23.36 -21.33 -10.12
CA GLN A 221 22.74 -22.29 -11.04
C GLN A 221 22.93 -21.93 -12.51
N LEU A 222 23.07 -20.64 -12.82
CA LEU A 222 23.37 -20.12 -14.14
C LEU A 222 24.88 -20.07 -14.44
N ASN A 223 25.71 -20.72 -13.63
CA ASN A 223 27.16 -20.84 -13.76
C ASN A 223 27.93 -19.50 -13.68
N LEU A 224 27.40 -18.49 -12.98
CA LEU A 224 28.15 -17.27 -12.70
C LEU A 224 29.20 -17.53 -11.62
N THR A 225 30.36 -16.88 -11.76
CA THR A 225 31.42 -16.95 -10.76
C THR A 225 31.07 -16.11 -9.53
N SER A 226 31.73 -16.38 -8.40
CA SER A 226 31.61 -15.52 -7.22
C SER A 226 31.97 -14.07 -7.51
N ASP A 227 32.96 -13.83 -8.39
CA ASP A 227 33.34 -12.46 -8.79
C ASP A 227 32.25 -11.77 -9.61
N ASP A 228 31.56 -12.50 -10.50
CA ASP A 228 30.43 -11.95 -11.27
C ASP A 228 29.29 -11.49 -10.35
N ILE A 229 28.98 -12.30 -9.33
CA ILE A 229 27.92 -12.05 -8.36
C ILE A 229 28.31 -10.91 -7.42
N ASN A 230 29.53 -10.94 -6.87
CA ASN A 230 30.06 -9.93 -5.95
C ASN A 230 30.16 -8.55 -6.59
N ASN A 231 30.46 -8.47 -7.89
CA ASN A 231 30.49 -7.21 -8.65
C ASN A 231 29.09 -6.73 -9.07
N HIS A 232 28.06 -7.56 -8.91
CA HIS A 232 26.67 -7.18 -9.22
C HIS A 232 25.98 -6.55 -8.02
N PHE A 233 26.00 -7.19 -6.85
CA PHE A 233 25.32 -6.66 -5.68
C PHE A 233 25.96 -5.38 -5.16
N THR A 234 25.13 -4.43 -4.75
CA THR A 234 25.59 -3.24 -4.03
C THR A 234 25.85 -3.57 -2.56
N GLY A 235 26.43 -2.62 -1.83
CA GLY A 235 26.49 -2.67 -0.38
C GLY A 235 25.10 -2.60 0.26
N PRO A 236 24.95 -3.06 1.52
CA PRO A 236 23.64 -3.16 2.19
C PRO A 236 22.76 -1.92 2.12
N ALA A 237 23.35 -0.73 2.33
CA ALA A 237 22.63 0.54 2.37
C ALA A 237 22.17 1.05 1.00
N PHE A 238 22.48 0.33 -0.09
CA PHE A 238 22.20 0.71 -1.46
C PHE A 238 21.38 -0.35 -2.21
N LEU A 239 20.82 -1.33 -1.48
CA LEU A 239 20.13 -2.47 -2.09
C LEU A 239 18.83 -2.06 -2.78
N ALA A 240 18.13 -1.01 -2.32
CA ALA A 240 16.92 -0.52 -2.98
C ALA A 240 17.18 -0.20 -4.47
N TRP A 241 18.18 0.64 -4.75
CA TRP A 241 18.55 1.01 -6.13
C TRP A 241 19.26 -0.11 -6.89
N GLY A 242 19.89 -1.06 -6.19
CA GLY A 242 20.40 -2.29 -6.79
C GLY A 242 19.26 -3.15 -7.35
N ARG A 243 18.23 -3.40 -6.54
CA ARG A 243 17.05 -4.20 -6.89
C ARG A 243 16.22 -3.57 -8.01
N MET A 244 16.12 -2.24 -8.03
CA MET A 244 15.47 -1.49 -9.10
C MET A 244 16.31 -1.39 -10.39
N GLY A 245 17.55 -1.89 -10.39
CA GLY A 245 18.43 -1.89 -11.57
C GLY A 245 19.17 -0.57 -11.83
N ASN A 246 19.01 0.44 -10.98
CA ASN A 246 19.62 1.77 -11.18
C ASN A 246 21.15 1.75 -11.00
N ILE A 247 21.66 0.93 -10.07
CA ILE A 247 23.08 0.81 -9.76
C ILE A 247 23.48 -0.65 -9.52
N ARG A 248 24.78 -0.93 -9.54
CA ARG A 248 25.35 -2.25 -9.27
C ARG A 248 26.76 -2.14 -8.72
N GLY A 249 27.17 -3.10 -7.89
CA GLY A 249 28.54 -3.22 -7.34
C GLY A 249 28.97 -2.12 -6.36
N TRP A 250 28.32 -0.95 -6.35
CA TRP A 250 28.68 0.16 -5.47
C TRP A 250 28.61 -0.23 -4.00
N ALA A 251 29.71 0.01 -3.27
CA ALA A 251 29.87 -0.30 -1.85
C ALA A 251 29.68 -1.79 -1.47
N GLY A 252 29.73 -2.70 -2.45
CA GLY A 252 29.78 -4.14 -2.23
C GLY A 252 31.21 -4.65 -1.95
N PRO A 253 31.42 -5.98 -1.89
CA PRO A 253 30.41 -7.04 -2.04
C PRO A 253 29.65 -7.31 -0.73
N LEU A 254 28.56 -8.07 -0.83
CA LEU A 254 27.87 -8.62 0.33
C LEU A 254 28.64 -9.81 0.89
N SER A 255 28.70 -9.93 2.22
CA SER A 255 29.36 -11.06 2.86
C SER A 255 28.43 -12.29 2.95
N PRO A 256 28.97 -13.52 3.04
CA PRO A 256 28.16 -14.70 3.36
C PRO A 256 27.36 -14.56 4.67
N SER A 257 27.90 -13.83 5.65
CA SER A 257 27.19 -13.53 6.89
C SER A 257 25.95 -12.65 6.66
N TRP A 258 26.00 -11.72 5.71
CA TRP A 258 24.85 -10.90 5.34
C TRP A 258 23.74 -11.78 4.76
N HIS A 259 24.07 -12.66 3.81
CA HIS A 259 23.11 -13.58 3.20
C HIS A 259 22.44 -14.48 4.25
N ASN A 260 23.22 -15.12 5.12
CA ASN A 260 22.67 -15.98 6.17
C ASN A 260 21.78 -15.20 7.16
N HIS A 261 22.25 -14.04 7.62
CA HIS A 261 21.50 -13.23 8.58
C HIS A 261 20.16 -12.75 8.00
N THR A 262 20.17 -12.23 6.77
CA THR A 262 18.96 -11.69 6.13
C THR A 262 17.96 -12.76 5.75
N LEU A 263 18.40 -13.97 5.37
CA LEU A 263 17.50 -15.13 5.18
C LEU A 263 16.80 -15.51 6.49
N ILE A 264 17.54 -15.63 7.60
CA ILE A 264 16.95 -15.95 8.91
C ILE A 264 15.95 -14.85 9.33
N LEU A 265 16.33 -13.59 9.13
CA LEU A 265 15.49 -12.45 9.46
C LEU A 265 14.19 -12.45 8.64
N GLN A 266 14.29 -12.65 7.33
CA GLN A 266 13.13 -12.69 6.44
C GLN A 266 12.15 -13.81 6.80
N ARG A 267 12.64 -15.02 7.14
CA ARG A 267 11.78 -16.11 7.61
C ARG A 267 10.96 -15.70 8.85
N ARG A 268 11.57 -14.98 9.80
CA ARG A 268 10.87 -14.48 10.99
C ARG A 268 9.86 -13.37 10.65
N ILE A 269 10.23 -12.44 9.76
CA ILE A 269 9.34 -11.38 9.27
C ILE A 269 8.09 -12.00 8.64
N LEU A 270 8.27 -12.91 7.69
CA LEU A 270 7.17 -13.57 6.99
C LEU A 270 6.28 -14.38 7.93
N THR A 271 6.90 -15.11 8.87
CA THR A 271 6.14 -15.88 9.88
C THR A 271 5.23 -14.96 10.68
N ARG A 272 5.77 -13.86 11.24
CA ARG A 272 4.98 -12.93 12.06
C ARG A 272 3.93 -12.18 11.25
N MET A 273 4.25 -11.75 10.04
CA MET A 273 3.28 -11.11 9.13
C MET A 273 2.10 -12.03 8.89
N ARG A 274 2.34 -13.29 8.49
CA ARG A 274 1.29 -14.28 8.22
C ARG A 274 0.50 -14.66 9.47
N GLU A 275 1.17 -14.81 10.62
CA GLU A 275 0.53 -15.06 11.92
C GLU A 275 -0.48 -13.97 12.26
N LEU A 276 -0.15 -12.69 12.03
CA LEU A 276 -1.08 -11.58 12.26
C LEU A 276 -2.12 -11.40 11.14
N GLY A 277 -1.96 -12.06 10.00
CA GLY A 277 -2.82 -11.90 8.83
C GLY A 277 -2.44 -10.75 7.91
N ILE A 278 -1.19 -10.28 7.98
CA ILE A 278 -0.61 -9.38 6.98
C ILE A 278 -0.17 -10.22 5.77
N VAL A 279 -0.55 -9.81 4.57
CA VAL A 279 -0.15 -10.42 3.30
C VAL A 279 1.21 -9.83 2.89
N PRO A 280 2.31 -10.60 2.94
CA PRO A 280 3.62 -10.12 2.50
C PRO A 280 3.71 -10.11 0.97
N ILE A 281 4.28 -9.03 0.44
CA ILE A 281 4.62 -8.89 -0.99
C ILE A 281 6.08 -9.29 -1.18
N LEU A 282 6.28 -10.40 -1.89
CA LEU A 282 7.61 -10.95 -2.19
C LEU A 282 8.21 -10.31 -3.46
N PRO A 283 9.53 -10.32 -3.66
CA PRO A 283 10.12 -9.82 -4.90
C PRO A 283 9.82 -10.74 -6.09
N ALA A 284 9.79 -10.17 -7.29
CA ALA A 284 9.82 -10.89 -8.56
C ALA A 284 10.95 -10.36 -9.47
N PHE A 285 11.20 -11.04 -10.59
CA PHE A 285 12.23 -10.64 -11.54
C PHE A 285 11.76 -9.47 -12.44
N ALA A 286 12.59 -8.43 -12.52
CA ALA A 286 12.31 -7.22 -13.30
C ALA A 286 13.06 -7.14 -14.65
N GLY A 287 13.90 -8.14 -14.98
CA GLY A 287 14.74 -8.15 -16.20
C GLY A 287 16.22 -7.81 -15.99
N HIS A 288 16.59 -7.19 -14.87
CA HIS A 288 17.96 -6.71 -14.61
C HIS A 288 18.91 -7.85 -14.23
N VAL A 289 20.10 -7.90 -14.86
CA VAL A 289 21.06 -9.00 -14.66
C VAL A 289 22.52 -8.55 -14.49
N PRO A 290 23.41 -9.41 -13.95
CA PRO A 290 24.84 -9.16 -13.87
C PRO A 290 25.50 -8.91 -15.23
N ARG A 291 26.62 -8.18 -15.24
CA ARG A 291 27.39 -7.89 -16.47
C ARG A 291 27.90 -9.14 -17.19
N ALA A 292 28.03 -10.24 -16.46
CA ALA A 292 28.48 -11.53 -16.98
C ALA A 292 27.60 -12.08 -18.11
N PHE A 293 26.36 -11.62 -18.24
CA PHE A 293 25.41 -12.09 -19.26
C PHE A 293 25.70 -11.64 -20.71
N GLN A 294 26.82 -10.93 -20.97
CA GLN A 294 27.23 -10.43 -22.31
C GLN A 294 26.10 -9.76 -23.13
N ASN A 295 25.80 -8.48 -22.80
CA ASN A 295 24.88 -7.50 -23.45
C ASN A 295 23.35 -7.64 -23.14
N PRO A 296 22.56 -6.55 -22.97
CA PRO A 296 22.76 -5.29 -22.23
C PRO A 296 22.31 -5.41 -20.73
N TYR A 297 22.15 -4.29 -20.04
CA TYR A 297 21.85 -4.19 -18.58
C TYR A 297 20.51 -4.84 -18.16
N LEU A 298 19.62 -5.00 -19.12
CA LEU A 298 18.27 -5.56 -19.03
C LEU A 298 18.19 -6.67 -20.08
N ILE A 299 17.74 -7.86 -19.71
CA ILE A 299 17.42 -8.89 -20.70
C ILE A 299 16.23 -8.41 -21.52
N GLU A 300 16.30 -8.54 -22.85
CA GLU A 300 15.18 -8.17 -23.71
C GLU A 300 13.95 -9.05 -23.37
N PRO A 301 12.77 -8.46 -23.13
CA PRO A 301 11.60 -9.20 -22.67
C PRO A 301 11.12 -10.32 -23.60
N THR A 302 11.47 -10.23 -24.88
CA THR A 302 11.15 -11.22 -25.91
C THR A 302 12.14 -12.38 -25.98
N GLU A 303 13.28 -12.29 -25.28
CA GLU A 303 14.27 -13.35 -25.26
C GLU A 303 13.84 -14.50 -24.32
N PRO A 304 14.04 -15.78 -24.73
CA PRO A 304 13.76 -16.93 -23.87
C PRO A 304 14.47 -16.86 -22.51
N LEU A 305 15.64 -16.20 -22.46
CA LEU A 305 16.43 -16.05 -21.25
C LEU A 305 15.71 -15.24 -20.17
N PHE A 306 14.88 -14.26 -20.54
CA PHE A 306 14.11 -13.45 -19.58
C PHE A 306 13.20 -14.35 -18.74
N ARG A 307 12.43 -15.19 -19.44
CA ARG A 307 11.50 -16.15 -18.85
C ARG A 307 12.24 -17.20 -18.03
N GLN A 308 13.37 -17.72 -18.53
CA GLN A 308 14.18 -18.70 -17.81
C GLN A 308 14.69 -18.15 -16.47
N VAL A 309 15.29 -16.96 -16.47
CA VAL A 309 15.82 -16.33 -15.24
C VAL A 309 14.70 -15.97 -14.28
N GLY A 310 13.60 -15.43 -14.80
CA GLY A 310 12.42 -15.09 -13.99
C GLY A 310 11.82 -16.31 -13.29
N ASN A 311 11.62 -17.41 -14.02
CA ASN A 311 11.06 -18.64 -13.47
C ASN A 311 11.98 -19.24 -12.39
N LEU A 312 13.29 -19.31 -12.64
CA LEU A 312 14.27 -19.78 -11.64
C LEU A 312 14.22 -18.94 -10.36
N PHE A 313 14.13 -17.62 -10.48
CA PHE A 313 14.02 -16.75 -9.31
C PHE A 313 12.72 -16.98 -8.53
N MET A 314 11.59 -17.03 -9.24
CA MET A 314 10.29 -17.29 -8.62
C MET A 314 10.25 -18.65 -7.91
N GLU A 315 10.78 -19.71 -8.54
CA GLU A 315 10.91 -21.03 -7.93
C GLU A 315 11.73 -20.98 -6.64
N GLN A 316 12.88 -20.30 -6.64
CA GLN A 316 13.73 -20.20 -5.45
C GLN A 316 13.10 -19.36 -4.34
N VAL A 317 12.43 -18.25 -4.67
CA VAL A 317 11.68 -17.42 -3.71
C VAL A 317 10.58 -18.26 -3.05
N ILE A 318 9.75 -18.93 -3.85
CA ILE A 318 8.60 -19.69 -3.34
C ILE A 318 9.06 -20.92 -2.56
N ALA A 319 10.11 -21.61 -3.01
CA ALA A 319 10.66 -22.76 -2.28
C ALA A 319 11.23 -22.36 -0.91
N GLU A 320 11.86 -21.20 -0.82
CA GLU A 320 12.47 -20.71 0.43
C GLU A 320 11.44 -20.12 1.40
N PHE A 321 10.46 -19.38 0.88
CA PHE A 321 9.60 -18.52 1.69
C PHE A 321 8.11 -18.89 1.64
N GLY A 322 7.71 -19.84 0.80
CA GLY A 322 6.31 -20.00 0.41
C GLY A 322 5.81 -18.78 -0.38
N THR A 323 4.50 -18.64 -0.53
CA THR A 323 3.92 -17.49 -1.23
C THR A 323 2.55 -17.09 -0.68
N ASP A 324 2.23 -15.82 -0.87
CA ASP A 324 0.93 -15.22 -0.63
C ASP A 324 0.29 -14.68 -1.92
N HIS A 325 0.81 -15.12 -3.08
CA HIS A 325 0.37 -14.82 -4.45
C HIS A 325 0.48 -13.35 -4.86
N VAL A 326 1.33 -12.57 -4.21
CA VAL A 326 1.54 -11.17 -4.54
C VAL A 326 3.02 -10.82 -4.56
N TYR A 327 3.44 -10.21 -5.67
CA TYR A 327 4.85 -9.97 -5.96
C TYR A 327 5.10 -8.55 -6.45
N ASN A 328 6.24 -7.97 -6.10
CA ASN A 328 6.66 -6.66 -6.56
C ASN A 328 7.95 -6.73 -7.39
N CYS A 329 7.95 -6.00 -8.50
CA CYS A 329 9.13 -5.68 -9.30
C CYS A 329 8.83 -4.48 -10.21
N ASP A 330 9.85 -3.69 -10.53
CA ASP A 330 9.72 -2.47 -11.32
C ASP A 330 10.93 -2.35 -12.28
N THR A 331 10.69 -2.49 -13.59
CA THR A 331 11.76 -2.57 -14.60
C THR A 331 12.39 -1.21 -14.91
N PHE A 332 11.58 -0.14 -14.95
CA PHE A 332 11.99 1.16 -15.48
C PHE A 332 11.90 2.29 -14.45
N ASN A 333 12.03 1.98 -13.16
CA ASN A 333 12.07 2.99 -12.12
C ASN A 333 13.23 3.97 -12.37
N GLU A 334 12.91 5.23 -12.67
CA GLU A 334 13.89 6.28 -13.04
C GLU A 334 14.84 5.91 -14.20
N MET A 335 14.41 5.00 -15.06
CA MET A 335 15.17 4.59 -16.24
C MET A 335 14.29 4.71 -17.48
N VAL A 336 14.85 5.26 -18.55
CA VAL A 336 14.14 5.39 -19.82
C VAL A 336 14.22 4.04 -20.55
N PRO A 337 13.09 3.44 -20.95
CA PRO A 337 13.10 2.22 -21.76
C PRO A 337 13.89 2.42 -23.06
N SER A 338 14.53 1.35 -23.55
CA SER A 338 15.33 1.38 -24.79
C SER A 338 14.52 1.77 -26.03
N SER A 339 13.22 1.51 -26.02
CA SER A 339 12.28 1.88 -27.08
C SER A 339 10.98 2.46 -26.53
N GLY A 340 10.45 3.48 -27.21
CA GLY A 340 9.15 4.09 -26.93
C GLY A 340 7.99 3.54 -27.75
N GLU A 341 8.23 2.48 -28.53
CA GLU A 341 7.21 1.81 -29.32
C GLU A 341 6.21 1.08 -28.41
N LEU A 342 4.92 1.13 -28.78
CA LEU A 342 3.84 0.62 -27.93
C LEU A 342 3.92 -0.90 -27.75
N ASP A 343 4.25 -1.63 -28.82
CA ASP A 343 4.38 -3.09 -28.81
C ASP A 343 5.54 -3.54 -27.93
N TYR A 344 6.65 -2.80 -27.92
CA TYR A 344 7.78 -3.06 -27.04
C TYR A 344 7.38 -2.92 -25.57
N LEU A 345 6.73 -1.81 -25.20
CA LEU A 345 6.30 -1.58 -23.82
C LEU A 345 5.24 -2.59 -23.36
N SER A 346 4.35 -3.01 -24.26
CA SER A 346 3.39 -4.08 -24.00
C SER A 346 4.11 -5.41 -23.78
N ALA A 347 5.11 -5.74 -24.60
CA ALA A 347 5.91 -6.96 -24.46
C ALA A 347 6.68 -7.00 -23.12
N VAL A 348 7.22 -5.86 -22.66
CA VAL A 348 7.87 -5.79 -21.33
C VAL A 348 6.91 -6.18 -20.22
N GLY A 349 5.73 -5.54 -20.17
CA GLY A 349 4.74 -5.81 -19.13
C GLY A 349 4.21 -7.25 -19.21
N HIS A 350 3.94 -7.75 -20.42
CA HIS A 350 3.50 -9.12 -20.64
C HIS A 350 4.55 -10.15 -20.18
N ALA A 351 5.81 -10.02 -20.60
CA ALA A 351 6.87 -10.98 -20.25
C ALA A 351 7.18 -10.99 -18.74
N THR A 352 7.20 -9.81 -18.12
CA THR A 352 7.39 -9.65 -16.67
C THR A 352 6.30 -10.39 -15.90
N PHE A 353 5.04 -10.18 -16.29
CA PHE A 353 3.91 -10.86 -15.66
C PHE A 353 3.89 -12.36 -15.97
N GLN A 354 4.20 -12.76 -17.20
CA GLN A 354 4.24 -14.16 -17.63
C GLN A 354 5.23 -14.97 -16.81
N ALA A 355 6.41 -14.43 -16.50
CA ALA A 355 7.40 -15.06 -15.64
C ALA A 355 6.89 -15.32 -14.20
N MET A 356 5.93 -14.51 -13.72
CA MET A 356 5.28 -14.76 -12.43
C MET A 356 4.25 -15.90 -12.54
N ILE A 357 3.35 -15.82 -13.53
CA ILE A 357 2.21 -16.75 -13.63
C ILE A 357 2.57 -18.15 -14.13
N ASP A 358 3.75 -18.30 -14.73
CA ASP A 358 4.33 -19.61 -15.05
C ASP A 358 4.53 -20.48 -13.80
N ILE A 359 4.92 -19.85 -12.69
CA ILE A 359 5.22 -20.54 -11.43
C ILE A 359 4.05 -20.41 -10.45
N ASP A 360 3.36 -19.27 -10.45
CA ASP A 360 2.20 -19.00 -9.61
C ASP A 360 1.01 -18.49 -10.44
N PRO A 361 0.12 -19.38 -10.94
CA PRO A 361 -1.03 -19.00 -11.76
C PRO A 361 -2.01 -18.02 -11.10
N THR A 362 -1.88 -17.79 -9.79
CA THR A 362 -2.68 -16.83 -9.00
C THR A 362 -1.96 -15.51 -8.70
N ALA A 363 -0.71 -15.35 -9.12
CA ALA A 363 0.11 -14.15 -8.90
C ALA A 363 -0.58 -12.82 -9.25
N ILE A 364 -0.47 -11.86 -8.34
CA ILE A 364 -0.78 -10.45 -8.50
C ILE A 364 0.51 -9.66 -8.54
N TRP A 365 0.69 -8.84 -9.56
CA TRP A 365 1.84 -7.95 -9.68
C TRP A 365 1.55 -6.60 -9.04
N VAL A 366 2.24 -6.29 -7.94
CA VAL A 366 2.26 -4.96 -7.32
C VAL A 366 3.35 -4.11 -7.98
N LYS A 367 2.95 -2.96 -8.53
CA LYS A 367 3.82 -2.10 -9.34
C LYS A 367 3.74 -0.65 -8.85
N GLN A 368 4.88 0.01 -8.72
CA GLN A 368 4.92 1.45 -8.44
C GLN A 368 4.45 2.25 -9.66
N SER A 369 3.82 3.42 -9.51
CA SER A 369 3.55 4.32 -10.63
C SER A 369 4.58 5.45 -10.79
N TRP A 370 5.70 5.36 -10.06
CA TRP A 370 6.69 6.44 -9.95
C TRP A 370 7.31 6.80 -11.29
N GLU A 371 7.62 5.83 -12.14
CA GLU A 371 8.30 6.10 -13.40
C GLU A 371 7.45 6.94 -14.37
N PHE A 372 6.13 6.96 -14.19
CA PHE A 372 5.21 7.75 -15.01
C PHE A 372 5.17 9.22 -14.56
N LEU A 373 5.53 9.51 -13.32
CA LEU A 373 5.45 10.85 -12.75
C LEU A 373 6.51 11.78 -13.38
N HIS A 374 6.07 12.94 -13.88
CA HIS A 374 6.92 13.97 -14.50
C HIS A 374 7.85 13.47 -15.63
N SER A 375 7.54 12.32 -16.24
CA SER A 375 8.36 11.75 -17.29
C SER A 375 7.94 12.28 -18.67
N PRO A 376 8.86 12.87 -19.46
CA PRO A 376 8.57 13.24 -20.85
C PRO A 376 8.44 12.00 -21.76
N PHE A 377 8.94 10.85 -21.32
CA PHE A 377 8.85 9.60 -22.07
C PHE A 377 7.46 8.96 -21.96
N TRP A 378 6.91 8.87 -20.76
CA TRP A 378 5.67 8.13 -20.50
C TRP A 378 4.42 8.93 -20.89
N THR A 379 4.10 8.93 -22.18
CA THR A 379 2.81 9.45 -22.68
C THR A 379 1.65 8.57 -22.25
N ILE A 380 0.42 9.11 -22.22
CA ILE A 380 -0.81 8.35 -21.92
C ILE A 380 -0.91 7.06 -22.75
N LYS A 381 -0.55 7.09 -24.04
CA LYS A 381 -0.58 5.90 -24.92
C LYS A 381 0.43 4.84 -24.48
N ARG A 382 1.63 5.25 -24.07
CA ARG A 382 2.70 4.35 -23.60
C ARG A 382 2.34 3.72 -22.25
N VAL A 383 1.84 4.52 -21.31
CA VAL A 383 1.37 4.03 -20.01
C VAL A 383 0.21 3.05 -20.20
N LYS A 384 -0.75 3.37 -21.08
CA LYS A 384 -1.85 2.46 -21.42
C LYS A 384 -1.32 1.13 -21.97
N SER A 385 -0.47 1.17 -23.00
CA SER A 385 0.10 -0.04 -23.62
C SER A 385 0.77 -0.95 -22.59
N PHE A 386 1.55 -0.36 -21.68
CA PHE A 386 2.22 -1.10 -20.62
C PHE A 386 1.24 -1.70 -19.60
N LEU A 387 0.36 -0.88 -19.01
CA LEU A 387 -0.53 -1.33 -17.92
C LEU A 387 -1.60 -2.32 -18.37
N THR A 388 -2.06 -2.23 -19.62
CA THR A 388 -3.07 -3.15 -20.18
C THR A 388 -2.46 -4.40 -20.81
N SER A 389 -1.13 -4.57 -20.78
CA SER A 389 -0.47 -5.83 -21.18
C SER A 389 -0.67 -6.96 -20.17
N VAL A 390 -1.05 -6.60 -18.94
CA VAL A 390 -1.51 -7.51 -17.88
C VAL A 390 -3.03 -7.49 -17.85
N PRO A 391 -3.70 -8.63 -17.63
CA PRO A 391 -5.16 -8.68 -17.57
C PRO A 391 -5.75 -7.57 -16.68
N ILE A 392 -6.78 -6.87 -17.19
CA ILE A 392 -7.51 -5.76 -16.54
C ILE A 392 -8.89 -6.22 -16.08
N LEU A 393 -9.56 -5.43 -15.21
CA LEU A 393 -10.91 -5.67 -14.67
C LEU A 393 -12.09 -5.30 -15.61
N ALA A 394 -11.87 -4.81 -16.84
CA ALA A 394 -12.89 -4.65 -17.90
C ALA A 394 -12.18 -4.31 -19.24
N ASN A 395 -12.28 -5.05 -20.36
CA ASN A 395 -13.48 -5.35 -21.14
C ASN A 395 -13.36 -6.70 -21.85
N ALA A 396 -14.31 -7.60 -21.61
CA ALA A 396 -14.81 -8.49 -22.63
C ALA A 396 -15.56 -7.59 -23.62
N LEU A 397 -14.86 -7.10 -24.63
CA LEU A 397 -15.37 -6.66 -25.93
C LEU A 397 -14.20 -5.96 -26.60
N VAL A 398 -13.55 -6.70 -27.50
CA VAL A 398 -13.03 -6.31 -28.82
C VAL A 398 -11.96 -7.35 -29.16
N GLU A 399 -12.16 -8.03 -30.29
CA GLU A 399 -11.29 -9.05 -30.91
C GLU A 399 -11.39 -10.48 -30.36
N LEU A 400 -12.49 -11.17 -30.69
CA LEU A 400 -12.51 -12.51 -31.32
C LEU A 400 -13.94 -13.08 -31.32
N SER A 401 -14.70 -12.81 -32.38
CA SER A 401 -15.65 -13.79 -32.94
C SER A 401 -16.09 -13.35 -34.34
N SER A 402 -15.15 -13.34 -35.28
CA SER A 402 -15.49 -13.98 -36.55
C SER A 402 -15.50 -15.48 -36.25
N THR A 403 -16.65 -16.12 -36.43
CA THR A 403 -16.92 -17.56 -36.38
C THR A 403 -16.97 -18.24 -35.00
N ALA A 404 -18.17 -18.32 -34.43
CA ALA A 404 -18.66 -19.52 -33.73
C ALA A 404 -20.18 -19.38 -33.52
N GLU A 405 -20.97 -20.06 -34.37
CA GLU A 405 -22.26 -20.59 -33.92
C GLU A 405 -21.94 -21.75 -32.97
N ASP A 406 -22.54 -21.73 -31.79
CA ASP A 406 -22.47 -22.76 -30.75
C ASP A 406 -21.14 -22.90 -29.96
N GLY A 407 -21.07 -22.23 -28.80
CA GLY A 407 -20.06 -22.50 -27.77
C GLY A 407 -19.76 -21.28 -26.90
N GLU A 408 -20.17 -21.31 -25.63
CA GLU A 408 -19.95 -20.24 -24.65
C GLU A 408 -18.47 -19.87 -24.54
N ILE A 409 -18.16 -18.59 -24.77
CA ILE A 409 -16.86 -18.00 -24.47
C ILE A 409 -16.91 -17.50 -23.02
N GLU A 410 -16.25 -18.20 -22.09
CA GLU A 410 -16.03 -17.71 -20.73
C GLU A 410 -14.90 -16.66 -20.76
N VAL A 411 -15.27 -15.36 -20.78
CA VAL A 411 -14.29 -14.28 -20.64
C VAL A 411 -14.05 -14.02 -19.15
N ARG A 412 -12.94 -14.53 -18.61
CA ARG A 412 -12.45 -14.17 -17.27
C ARG A 412 -11.61 -12.90 -17.34
N ILE A 413 -12.29 -11.79 -17.09
CA ILE A 413 -11.69 -10.48 -16.87
C ILE A 413 -11.20 -10.45 -15.42
N SER A 414 -9.91 -10.18 -15.21
CA SER A 414 -9.32 -10.15 -13.87
C SER A 414 -8.15 -9.17 -13.87
N GLY A 415 -8.24 -8.01 -13.20
CA GLY A 415 -7.07 -7.16 -12.92
C GLY A 415 -6.02 -7.92 -12.11
N ARG A 416 -4.88 -8.24 -12.73
CA ARG A 416 -3.77 -8.96 -12.10
C ARG A 416 -2.55 -8.06 -11.82
N MET A 417 -2.71 -6.76 -12.02
CA MET A 417 -1.75 -5.73 -11.62
C MET A 417 -2.38 -4.80 -10.59
N LEU A 418 -1.74 -4.62 -9.44
CA LEU A 418 -2.12 -3.67 -8.40
C LEU A 418 -1.16 -2.48 -8.43
N VAL A 419 -1.64 -1.33 -8.90
CA VAL A 419 -0.80 -0.12 -9.04
C VAL A 419 -0.74 0.65 -7.73
N LEU A 420 0.46 1.01 -7.29
CA LEU A 420 0.67 1.94 -6.18
C LEU A 420 0.79 3.35 -6.76
N ASP A 421 -0.25 4.18 -6.59
CA ASP A 421 -0.20 5.60 -6.96
C ASP A 421 0.66 6.34 -5.93
N LEU A 422 1.97 6.32 -6.18
CA LEU A 422 2.99 6.34 -5.13
C LEU A 422 3.03 7.63 -4.31
N GLN A 423 2.59 8.75 -4.88
CA GLN A 423 2.60 10.10 -4.28
C GLN A 423 1.26 10.81 -4.52
N SER A 424 0.16 10.11 -4.24
CA SER A 424 -1.19 10.62 -4.49
C SER A 424 -1.54 11.87 -3.68
N GLU A 425 -0.82 12.13 -2.58
CA GLU A 425 -1.03 13.31 -1.73
C GLU A 425 -0.49 14.61 -2.34
N GLN A 426 0.37 14.54 -3.36
CA GLN A 426 0.87 15.73 -4.08
C GLN A 426 0.51 15.67 -5.57
N TYR A 427 0.69 14.50 -6.19
CA TYR A 427 0.61 14.31 -7.63
C TYR A 427 -0.22 13.08 -7.95
N GLU A 428 -1.54 13.17 -7.79
CA GLU A 428 -2.44 12.08 -8.14
C GLU A 428 -2.37 11.73 -9.63
N GLN A 429 -1.97 10.49 -9.94
CA GLN A 429 -1.87 10.02 -11.32
C GLN A 429 -3.11 9.25 -11.77
N TYR A 430 -3.91 8.72 -10.83
CA TYR A 430 -5.15 8.02 -11.13
C TYR A 430 -6.14 8.86 -11.95
N THR A 431 -6.16 10.19 -11.79
CA THR A 431 -7.00 11.10 -12.58
C THR A 431 -6.53 11.17 -14.03
N THR A 432 -5.22 11.31 -14.23
CA THR A 432 -4.57 11.39 -15.55
C THR A 432 -4.78 10.11 -16.35
N TYR A 433 -4.70 8.96 -15.70
CA TYR A 433 -4.80 7.65 -16.36
C TYR A 433 -6.18 7.00 -16.26
N SER A 434 -7.22 7.79 -15.98
CA SER A 434 -8.61 7.31 -15.92
C SER A 434 -8.76 6.06 -15.03
N SER A 435 -8.24 6.15 -13.80
CA SER A 435 -8.13 5.04 -12.85
C SER A 435 -7.30 3.87 -13.39
N TYR A 436 -6.10 4.21 -13.90
CA TYR A 436 -5.13 3.27 -14.47
C TYR A 436 -5.72 2.31 -15.51
N PHE A 437 -6.59 2.84 -16.38
CA PHE A 437 -7.25 2.10 -17.45
C PHE A 437 -7.98 0.83 -16.97
N GLY A 438 -8.48 0.86 -15.73
CA GLY A 438 -9.21 -0.26 -15.13
C GLY A 438 -8.35 -1.20 -14.28
N GLN A 439 -7.03 -0.99 -14.17
CA GLN A 439 -6.24 -1.71 -13.15
C GLN A 439 -6.59 -1.21 -11.75
N PRO A 440 -6.67 -2.10 -10.75
CA PRO A 440 -6.86 -1.70 -9.36
C PRO A 440 -5.65 -0.91 -8.87
N PHE A 441 -5.91 0.10 -8.03
CA PHE A 441 -4.83 0.92 -7.47
C PHE A 441 -5.01 1.20 -5.98
N ILE A 442 -3.90 1.54 -5.34
CA ILE A 442 -3.82 2.00 -3.96
C ILE A 442 -3.41 3.48 -3.98
N TRP A 443 -4.18 4.32 -3.30
CA TRP A 443 -3.83 5.72 -3.07
C TRP A 443 -2.76 5.77 -1.99
N CYS A 444 -1.54 6.15 -2.34
CA CYS A 444 -0.42 6.16 -1.40
C CYS A 444 -0.01 7.59 -1.01
N MET A 445 0.38 7.75 0.25
CA MET A 445 1.08 8.92 0.75
C MET A 445 2.58 8.64 0.78
N LEU A 446 3.35 9.31 -0.07
CA LEU A 446 4.81 9.20 -0.08
C LEU A 446 5.40 9.96 1.10
N HIS A 447 5.04 11.25 1.22
CA HIS A 447 5.44 12.16 2.29
C HIS A 447 6.94 12.46 2.41
N ASN A 448 7.79 11.45 2.55
CA ASN A 448 9.21 11.61 2.86
C ASN A 448 10.12 11.11 1.73
N PHE A 449 11.11 11.94 1.38
CA PHE A 449 12.21 11.61 0.47
C PHE A 449 13.53 11.51 1.23
N GLY A 450 14.32 10.48 0.94
CA GLY A 450 15.68 10.28 1.46
C GLY A 450 15.82 10.07 2.97
N GLY A 451 14.72 9.92 3.73
CA GLY A 451 14.78 9.97 5.19
C GLY A 451 15.12 11.36 5.73
N THR A 452 14.92 12.40 4.93
CA THR A 452 15.24 13.78 5.34
C THR A 452 14.33 14.23 6.49
N LEU A 453 14.91 15.03 7.40
CA LEU A 453 14.20 15.57 8.55
C LEU A 453 13.66 16.96 8.23
N GLY A 454 12.56 17.34 8.89
CA GLY A 454 11.94 18.65 8.76
C GLY A 454 10.46 18.59 9.17
N LEU A 455 9.89 19.70 9.63
CA LEU A 455 8.45 19.76 9.92
C LEU A 455 7.68 20.02 8.63
N PHE A 456 7.24 18.94 7.98
CA PHE A 456 6.50 18.92 6.72
C PHE A 456 5.26 18.02 6.84
N GLY A 457 4.29 18.20 5.93
CA GLY A 457 3.09 17.38 5.86
C GLY A 457 1.90 18.09 5.19
N SER A 458 1.04 17.33 4.53
CA SER A 458 -0.14 17.85 3.81
C SER A 458 -1.45 17.33 4.41
N MET A 459 -1.67 17.63 5.69
CA MET A 459 -2.83 17.14 6.45
C MET A 459 -4.17 17.43 5.77
N SER A 460 -4.36 18.65 5.24
CA SER A 460 -5.58 19.05 4.55
C SER A 460 -5.85 18.21 3.31
N ILE A 461 -4.80 17.95 2.51
CA ILE A 461 -4.89 17.15 1.30
C ILE A 461 -5.22 15.69 1.64
N ILE A 462 -4.51 15.09 2.59
CA ILE A 462 -4.76 13.71 3.05
C ILE A 462 -6.21 13.57 3.54
N ASN A 463 -6.66 14.51 4.37
CA ASN A 463 -7.99 14.51 4.97
C ASN A 463 -9.13 14.80 3.97
N GLN A 464 -8.83 15.08 2.69
CA GLN A 464 -9.84 15.37 1.67
C GLN A 464 -9.72 14.45 0.44
N LYS A 465 -8.53 14.37 -0.18
CA LYS A 465 -8.33 13.72 -1.47
C LYS A 465 -8.55 12.21 -1.45
N VAL A 466 -8.34 11.54 -0.31
CA VAL A 466 -8.68 10.10 -0.18
C VAL A 466 -10.18 9.88 -0.42
N PHE A 467 -11.04 10.74 0.12
CA PHE A 467 -12.49 10.65 -0.06
C PHE A 467 -12.91 10.95 -1.50
N VAL A 468 -12.22 11.90 -2.16
CA VAL A 468 -12.41 12.18 -3.59
C VAL A 468 -12.07 10.96 -4.44
N ALA A 469 -10.94 10.29 -4.17
CA ALA A 469 -10.54 9.08 -4.88
C ALA A 469 -11.56 7.94 -4.71
N ARG A 470 -12.10 7.76 -3.49
CA ARG A 470 -13.18 6.78 -3.22
C ARG A 470 -14.48 7.09 -3.93
N ALA A 471 -14.81 8.36 -4.09
CA ALA A 471 -16.04 8.82 -4.72
C ALA A 471 -15.96 8.84 -6.26
N LEU A 472 -14.81 8.48 -6.85
CA LEU A 472 -14.63 8.50 -8.30
C LEU A 472 -15.59 7.51 -8.99
N PRO A 473 -16.46 7.97 -9.91
CA PRO A 473 -17.32 7.08 -10.67
C PRO A 473 -16.49 6.08 -11.48
N ASN A 474 -16.83 4.78 -11.37
CA ASN A 474 -16.07 3.69 -11.97
C ASN A 474 -14.58 3.63 -11.53
N GLY A 475 -14.26 4.21 -10.37
CA GLY A 475 -12.92 4.14 -9.79
C GLY A 475 -12.54 2.72 -9.41
N THR A 476 -11.25 2.41 -9.56
CA THR A 476 -10.65 1.11 -9.24
C THR A 476 -9.77 1.18 -7.98
N LEU A 477 -10.05 2.16 -7.11
CA LEU A 477 -9.38 2.28 -5.81
C LEU A 477 -9.75 1.07 -4.95
N VAL A 478 -8.73 0.37 -4.45
CA VAL A 478 -8.91 -0.80 -3.57
C VAL A 478 -8.21 -0.64 -2.22
N GLY A 479 -7.50 0.47 -1.99
CA GLY A 479 -6.76 0.66 -0.76
C GLY A 479 -6.16 2.05 -0.58
N THR A 480 -5.69 2.28 0.63
CA THR A 480 -4.81 3.39 1.00
C THR A 480 -3.43 2.88 1.39
N GLY A 481 -2.39 3.70 1.29
CA GLY A 481 -1.03 3.22 1.53
C GLY A 481 -0.06 4.28 2.06
N LEU A 482 1.02 3.78 2.66
CA LEU A 482 2.15 4.56 3.13
C LEU A 482 3.40 4.14 2.35
N THR A 483 4.00 5.07 1.61
CA THR A 483 5.17 4.83 0.73
C THR A 483 6.37 5.75 1.06
N PRO A 484 6.71 6.02 2.32
CA PRO A 484 7.83 6.91 2.64
C PRO A 484 9.17 6.29 2.27
N GLU A 485 10.06 7.06 1.64
CA GLU A 485 11.43 6.59 1.41
C GLU A 485 12.16 6.35 2.72
N GLY A 486 11.95 7.17 3.75
CA GLY A 486 12.44 6.94 5.11
C GLY A 486 11.38 7.25 6.18
N ILE A 487 11.43 6.52 7.28
CA ILE A 487 10.52 6.70 8.44
C ILE A 487 11.23 7.41 9.60
N ASN A 488 10.62 7.40 10.79
CA ASN A 488 11.12 8.09 12.01
C ASN A 488 11.10 9.62 11.93
N GLN A 489 10.05 10.17 11.31
CA GLN A 489 9.77 11.61 11.28
C GLN A 489 8.26 11.87 11.15
N ASN A 490 7.83 13.10 11.44
CA ASN A 490 6.46 13.61 11.23
C ASN A 490 5.33 12.65 11.63
N TYR A 491 5.45 11.99 12.79
CA TYR A 491 4.54 10.92 13.25
C TYR A 491 3.05 11.25 13.13
N VAL A 492 2.71 12.52 13.34
CA VAL A 492 1.34 13.05 13.24
C VAL A 492 0.71 12.84 11.85
N ILE A 493 1.52 12.89 10.79
CA ILE A 493 1.06 12.73 9.41
C ILE A 493 0.73 11.26 9.14
N TYR A 494 1.57 10.35 9.60
CA TYR A 494 1.33 8.91 9.49
C TYR A 494 0.13 8.47 10.34
N ASP A 495 -0.03 9.03 11.55
CA ASP A 495 -1.19 8.75 12.43
C ASP A 495 -2.51 9.26 11.81
N LEU A 496 -2.50 10.39 11.10
CA LEU A 496 -3.67 10.86 10.35
C LEU A 496 -3.96 9.96 9.14
N MET A 497 -2.92 9.60 8.38
CA MET A 497 -3.08 8.83 7.15
C MET A 497 -3.59 7.42 7.41
N THR A 498 -3.16 6.75 8.49
CA THR A 498 -3.68 5.42 8.84
C THR A 498 -5.16 5.45 9.23
N GLU A 499 -5.66 6.59 9.76
CA GLU A 499 -7.09 6.77 10.01
C GLU A 499 -7.92 6.90 8.73
N MET A 500 -7.32 7.38 7.64
CA MET A 500 -8.05 7.54 6.38
C MET A 500 -8.60 6.20 5.89
N SER A 501 -7.99 5.07 6.26
CA SER A 501 -8.42 3.72 5.88
C SER A 501 -9.81 3.30 6.38
N TRP A 502 -10.36 3.97 7.39
CA TRP A 502 -11.63 3.59 8.02
C TRP A 502 -12.59 4.76 8.24
N ARG A 503 -12.11 6.01 8.19
CA ARG A 503 -12.98 7.17 8.20
C ARG A 503 -13.87 7.19 6.96
N THR A 504 -15.13 7.55 7.16
CA THR A 504 -16.12 7.73 6.09
C THR A 504 -16.20 9.17 5.60
N GLU A 505 -15.70 10.12 6.38
CA GLU A 505 -15.69 11.55 6.08
C GLU A 505 -14.43 12.25 6.66
N PRO A 506 -14.05 13.42 6.11
CA PRO A 506 -12.99 14.25 6.66
C PRO A 506 -13.20 14.56 8.15
N THR A 507 -12.12 14.53 8.94
CA THR A 507 -12.17 14.95 10.35
C THR A 507 -11.93 16.46 10.50
N ASN A 508 -12.38 17.05 11.61
CA ASN A 508 -12.01 18.41 11.97
C ASN A 508 -10.53 18.42 12.41
N LEU A 509 -9.65 18.94 11.56
CA LEU A 509 -8.21 18.88 11.81
C LEU A 509 -7.77 19.63 13.07
N THR A 510 -8.42 20.73 13.46
CA THR A 510 -8.11 21.42 14.73
C THR A 510 -8.36 20.50 15.91
N GLN A 511 -9.56 19.93 15.99
CA GLN A 511 -9.92 19.01 17.08
C GLN A 511 -9.03 17.76 17.05
N TRP A 512 -8.73 17.25 15.86
CA TRP A 512 -7.93 16.05 15.69
C TRP A 512 -6.47 16.24 16.15
N VAL A 513 -5.84 17.38 15.83
CA VAL A 513 -4.45 17.65 16.28
C VAL A 513 -4.37 17.96 17.76
N SER A 514 -5.36 18.64 18.35
CA SER A 514 -5.43 18.81 19.80
C SER A 514 -5.57 17.44 20.49
N ALA A 515 -6.48 16.59 20.01
CA ALA A 515 -6.59 15.24 20.52
C ALA A 515 -5.31 14.41 20.30
N TYR A 516 -4.50 14.73 19.28
CA TYR A 516 -3.19 14.10 19.03
C TYR A 516 -2.17 14.51 20.08
N ALA A 517 -2.09 15.80 20.37
CA ALA A 517 -1.25 16.33 21.43
C ALA A 517 -1.59 15.66 22.77
N THR A 518 -2.87 15.71 23.17
CA THR A 518 -3.34 15.17 24.45
C THR A 518 -2.98 13.68 24.62
N ARG A 519 -3.28 12.83 23.63
CA ARG A 519 -2.96 11.40 23.73
C ARG A 519 -1.46 11.12 23.73
N ARG A 520 -0.69 11.88 22.93
CA ARG A 520 0.75 11.70 22.80
C ARG A 520 1.50 12.13 24.06
N TYR A 521 1.01 13.16 24.74
CA TYR A 521 1.63 13.70 25.96
C TYR A 521 1.02 13.12 27.24
N GLY A 522 -0.17 12.51 27.15
CA GLY A 522 -0.84 11.84 28.27
C GLY A 522 -1.64 12.77 29.17
N GLU A 523 -1.71 14.05 28.83
CA GLU A 523 -2.47 15.07 29.56
C GLU A 523 -2.93 16.18 28.61
N GLU A 524 -4.00 16.87 29.01
CA GLU A 524 -4.48 18.04 28.29
C GLU A 524 -3.65 19.27 28.67
N ASN A 525 -3.20 20.02 27.66
CA ASN A 525 -2.39 21.21 27.85
C ASN A 525 -2.71 22.23 26.77
N ASP A 526 -3.23 23.39 27.18
CA ASP A 526 -3.71 24.43 26.26
C ASP A 526 -2.59 24.99 25.37
N ASP A 527 -1.41 25.24 25.93
CA ASP A 527 -0.25 25.76 25.18
C ASP A 527 0.18 24.76 24.10
N SER A 528 0.20 23.47 24.42
CA SER A 528 0.52 22.40 23.48
C SER A 528 -0.54 22.26 22.39
N ASN A 529 -1.82 22.36 22.75
CA ASN A 529 -2.93 22.34 21.82
C ASN A 529 -2.86 23.51 20.84
N GLN A 530 -2.56 24.72 21.34
CA GLN A 530 -2.38 25.90 20.51
C GLN A 530 -1.15 25.78 19.60
N ALA A 531 -0.03 25.25 20.11
CA ALA A 531 1.16 25.01 19.31
C ALA A 531 0.88 24.02 18.16
N TRP A 532 0.16 22.92 18.43
CA TRP A 532 -0.23 21.96 17.40
C TRP A 532 -1.24 22.53 16.40
N ASP A 533 -2.15 23.39 16.82
CA ASP A 533 -3.06 24.09 15.91
C ASP A 533 -2.30 25.01 14.93
N LEU A 534 -1.26 25.70 15.42
CA LEU A 534 -0.34 26.48 14.59
C LEU A 534 0.50 25.61 13.65
N LEU A 535 1.01 24.46 14.14
CA LEU A 535 1.81 23.53 13.34
C LEU A 535 0.97 22.78 12.29
N LYS A 536 -0.33 22.58 12.53
CA LYS A 536 -1.26 21.99 11.56
C LYS A 536 -1.42 22.86 10.31
N LEU A 537 -1.41 24.20 10.49
CA LEU A 537 -1.42 25.16 9.39
C LEU A 537 -0.04 25.32 8.74
N ASN A 538 1.02 25.11 9.53
CA ASN A 538 2.42 25.32 9.17
C ASN A 538 3.25 24.03 9.10
N THR A 539 2.67 22.87 8.75
CA THR A 539 3.48 21.77 8.22
C THR A 539 4.01 22.29 6.89
N VAL A 540 5.24 22.81 6.96
CA VAL A 540 5.75 23.94 6.18
C VAL A 540 5.63 23.66 4.70
N VAL A 541 5.06 24.59 3.95
CA VAL A 541 5.23 24.66 2.49
C VAL A 541 6.73 24.78 2.23
N GLN A 542 7.39 23.65 1.96
CA GLN A 542 8.72 23.67 1.41
C GLN A 542 8.56 24.08 -0.05
N LEU A 543 8.55 25.39 -0.30
CA LEU A 543 8.65 25.91 -1.65
C LEU A 543 10.06 25.55 -2.14
N TYR A 544 10.20 24.39 -2.77
CA TYR A 544 11.44 24.00 -3.45
C TYR A 544 11.63 24.93 -4.66
N LEU A 545 12.29 26.06 -4.46
CA LEU A 545 12.89 26.83 -5.55
C LEU A 545 14.19 26.14 -5.94
N TYR A 546 14.10 25.15 -6.84
CA TYR A 546 15.28 24.57 -7.49
C TYR A 546 15.78 25.57 -8.56
N LEU A 547 16.58 26.55 -8.14
CA LEU A 547 17.32 27.43 -9.06
C LEU A 547 18.54 26.68 -9.61
N ALA A 548 18.30 25.67 -10.44
CA ALA A 548 19.33 25.08 -11.29
C ALA A 548 18.97 25.28 -12.76
N GLY A 549 19.59 26.29 -13.37
CA GLY A 549 19.82 26.34 -14.82
C GLY A 549 18.67 26.76 -15.73
N ARG A 550 17.69 27.57 -15.28
CA ARG A 550 16.68 28.18 -16.18
C ARG A 550 16.94 29.67 -16.42
N ASN A 551 16.58 30.10 -17.63
CA ASN A 551 16.83 31.44 -18.18
C ASN A 551 16.27 32.59 -17.29
N PRO A 552 16.92 33.77 -17.27
CA PRO A 552 16.57 34.91 -16.38
C PRO A 552 15.21 35.55 -16.61
N THR A 553 14.42 35.13 -17.61
CA THR A 553 13.16 35.79 -17.97
C THR A 553 11.94 35.31 -17.19
N GLN A 554 12.08 34.29 -16.32
CA GLN A 554 11.01 33.81 -15.42
C GLN A 554 11.11 34.36 -13.99
N GLU A 555 12.11 35.17 -13.66
CA GLU A 555 12.29 35.74 -12.30
C GLU A 555 11.20 36.76 -11.92
N MET A 556 10.56 37.43 -12.89
CA MET A 556 9.51 38.43 -12.60
C MET A 556 8.17 37.83 -12.16
N ASP A 557 7.83 36.60 -12.55
CA ASP A 557 6.55 35.97 -12.15
C ASP A 557 6.56 35.47 -10.69
N ILE A 558 7.75 35.16 -10.16
CA ILE A 558 7.91 34.62 -8.79
C ILE A 558 7.66 35.71 -7.74
N VAL A 559 8.13 36.93 -7.98
CA VAL A 559 7.89 38.09 -7.09
C VAL A 559 6.41 38.44 -7.04
N HIS A 560 5.69 38.29 -8.16
CA HIS A 560 4.26 38.61 -8.24
C HIS A 560 3.38 37.55 -7.55
N LEU A 561 3.78 36.26 -7.60
CA LEU A 561 3.11 35.19 -6.86
C LEU A 561 3.31 35.33 -5.35
N LEU A 562 4.54 35.65 -4.92
CA LEU A 562 4.86 35.89 -3.50
C LEU A 562 4.10 37.08 -2.94
N THR A 563 4.05 38.22 -3.66
CA THR A 563 3.36 39.43 -3.17
C THR A 563 1.84 39.29 -3.10
N SER A 564 1.21 38.58 -4.03
CA SER A 564 -0.26 38.40 -4.04
C SER A 564 -0.79 37.44 -2.95
N GLU A 565 0.00 36.45 -2.52
CA GLU A 565 -0.36 35.58 -1.38
C GLU A 565 0.08 36.13 -0.01
N LEU A 566 1.16 36.93 0.05
CA LEU A 566 1.67 37.54 1.29
C LEU A 566 0.73 38.60 1.88
N ASP A 567 -0.04 39.31 1.04
CA ASP A 567 -0.95 40.38 1.47
C ASP A 567 -2.29 39.87 2.03
N ASN A 568 -2.71 38.65 1.68
CA ASN A 568 -4.04 38.12 2.05
C ASN A 568 -4.05 37.18 3.26
N SER A 569 -2.91 36.93 3.90
CA SER A 569 -2.81 35.85 4.88
C SER A 569 -1.97 36.20 6.12
N ASN A 570 -2.52 35.88 7.30
CA ASN A 570 -1.83 35.88 8.61
C ASN A 570 -0.81 34.72 8.72
N ILE A 571 -0.17 34.35 7.61
CA ILE A 571 0.77 33.23 7.54
C ILE A 571 2.16 33.72 7.96
N LEU A 572 2.73 33.05 8.97
CA LEU A 572 4.18 33.09 9.25
C LEU A 572 4.88 32.27 8.16
N LEU A 573 5.23 32.93 7.05
CA LEU A 573 6.02 32.32 6.00
C LEU A 573 7.48 32.25 6.46
N TRP A 574 8.00 31.02 6.55
CA TRP A 574 9.43 30.76 6.63
C TRP A 574 9.87 30.20 5.28
N LEU A 575 10.60 31.00 4.52
CA LEU A 575 11.15 30.57 3.23
C LEU A 575 12.56 30.02 3.48
N TYR A 576 12.80 28.80 3.01
CA TYR A 576 14.14 28.23 2.95
C TYR A 576 14.74 28.52 1.58
N VAL A 577 15.80 29.32 1.55
CA VAL A 577 16.59 29.56 0.33
C VAL A 577 17.95 28.91 0.49
N ILE A 578 18.35 28.12 -0.51
CA ILE A 578 19.68 27.55 -0.59
C ILE A 578 20.51 28.44 -1.52
N VAL A 579 21.53 29.10 -0.96
CA VAL A 579 22.54 29.84 -1.73
C VAL A 579 23.90 29.24 -1.37
N ASP A 580 24.69 28.83 -2.36
CA ASP A 580 26.03 28.25 -2.17
C ASP A 580 26.13 27.12 -1.14
N ARG A 581 25.14 26.22 -1.12
CA ARG A 581 25.02 25.09 -0.18
C ARG A 581 24.87 25.49 1.30
N GLN A 582 24.53 26.75 1.57
CA GLN A 582 24.14 27.21 2.90
C GLN A 582 22.64 27.47 2.96
N TYR A 583 22.05 27.14 4.12
CA TYR A 583 20.63 27.29 4.38
C TYR A 583 20.38 28.66 5.01
N TYR A 584 19.52 29.45 4.37
CA TYR A 584 19.06 30.72 4.92
C TYR A 584 17.57 30.62 5.19
N MET A 585 17.18 31.01 6.41
CA MET A 585 15.81 31.02 6.87
C MET A 585 15.36 32.47 6.98
N PHE A 586 14.35 32.84 6.21
CA PHE A 586 13.81 34.19 6.20
C PHE A 586 12.40 34.19 6.77
N ASP A 587 12.14 35.07 7.74
CA ASP A 587 10.77 35.35 8.16
C ASP A 587 10.08 36.33 7.18
N LYS A 588 8.76 36.47 7.30
CA LYS A 588 7.95 37.39 6.49
C LYS A 588 8.51 38.83 6.45
N LYS A 589 9.00 39.34 7.58
CA LYS A 589 9.53 40.71 7.70
C LYS A 589 10.90 40.84 7.02
N MET A 590 11.73 39.81 7.09
CA MET A 590 13.01 39.70 6.39
C MET A 590 12.80 39.64 4.89
N LEU A 591 11.82 38.84 4.41
CA LEU A 591 11.48 38.73 2.99
C LEU A 591 10.95 40.05 2.42
N CYS A 592 10.05 40.72 3.12
CA CYS A 592 9.52 42.04 2.70
C CYS A 592 10.59 43.15 2.67
N ASN A 593 11.72 42.98 3.34
CA ASN A 593 12.84 43.93 3.28
C ASN A 593 13.88 43.55 2.20
N LEU A 594 13.83 42.32 1.70
CA LEU A 594 14.76 41.77 0.70
C LEU A 594 14.22 41.92 -0.73
N LEU A 595 12.90 41.83 -0.90
CA LEU A 595 12.14 42.22 -2.10
C LEU A 595 11.96 43.74 -2.12
#